data_AF-A0A955LGH9-F1
#
_entry.id   AF-A0A955LGH9-F1
#
_cell.length_a   1.000
_cell.length_b   1.000
_cell.length_c   1.000
_cell.angle_alpha   90.00
_cell.angle_beta   90.00
_cell.angle_gamma   90.00
#
_symmetry.space_group_name_H-M   'P 1'
#
loop_
_entity.id
_entity.type
_entity.pdbx_description
1 polymer ?
#
loop_
_entity_poly.entity_id
_entity_poly.type
_entity_poly.pdbx_seq_one_letter_code
_entity_poly.pdbx_strand_id
1 'polypeptide(L)'
;MTYRFDSEVWLYPGNAAWHFATVPQEVSEEIKNMHGHMSRGFGSIRVTVTIGVTTWQTSIFPDKKSGTYLLPLKAEVRKLEGLSVGDDITLNLEIPL
;
A
#
# COMPACT_ATOMS: atom_id res chain seq x y z
N MET A 1 -3.25 6.05 -13.21
CA MET A 1 -1.78 5.85 -13.32
C MET A 1 -1.40 4.57 -12.60
N THR A 2 -0.43 3.81 -13.11
CA THR A 2 -0.10 2.47 -12.60
C THR A 2 1.37 2.38 -12.22
N TYR A 3 1.64 1.78 -11.06
CA TYR A 3 2.97 1.57 -10.50
C TYR A 3 3.14 0.09 -10.19
N ARG A 4 4.28 -0.49 -10.56
CA ARG A 4 4.65 -1.86 -10.19
C ARG A 4 5.96 -1.84 -9.42
N PHE A 5 5.95 -2.42 -8.22
CA PHE A 5 7.12 -2.42 -7.33
C PHE A 5 7.07 -3.58 -6.34
N ASP A 6 8.23 -3.93 -5.79
CA ASP A 6 8.34 -4.91 -4.72
C ASP A 6 8.32 -4.24 -3.34
N SER A 7 7.83 -4.96 -2.34
CA SER A 7 7.76 -4.49 -0.95
C SER A 7 7.72 -5.67 0.01
N GLU A 8 8.22 -5.49 1.23
CA GLU A 8 8.13 -6.49 2.29
C GLU A 8 6.81 -6.32 3.07
N VAL A 9 6.16 -7.44 3.39
CA VAL A 9 5.02 -7.46 4.32
C VAL A 9 5.52 -7.33 5.76
N TRP A 10 5.06 -6.32 6.49
CA TRP A 10 5.46 -6.10 7.88
C TRP A 10 4.27 -5.88 8.82
N LEU A 11 4.49 -6.15 10.11
CA LEU A 11 3.48 -5.99 11.17
C LEU A 11 3.66 -4.64 11.88
N TYR A 12 2.59 -3.85 11.97
CA TYR A 12 2.61 -2.59 12.70
C TYR A 12 2.74 -2.84 14.21
N PRO A 13 3.67 -2.14 14.90
CA PRO A 13 3.84 -2.31 16.33
C PRO A 13 2.64 -1.77 17.10
N GLY A 14 1.87 -2.67 17.73
CA GLY A 14 0.72 -2.32 18.56
C GLY A 14 -0.19 -3.52 18.87
N ASN A 15 -1.22 -3.31 19.68
CA ASN A 15 -2.17 -4.37 20.06
C ASN A 15 -3.07 -4.81 18.90
N ALA A 16 -3.19 -4.00 17.85
CA ALA A 16 -3.93 -4.33 16.65
C ALA A 16 -2.98 -4.95 15.61
N ALA A 17 -3.30 -6.16 15.14
CA ALA A 17 -2.47 -6.96 14.23
C ALA A 17 -2.52 -6.47 12.76
N TRP A 18 -2.28 -5.17 12.53
CA TRP A 18 -2.28 -4.58 11.20
C TRP A 18 -1.01 -4.95 10.43
N HIS A 19 -1.20 -5.50 9.23
CA HIS A 19 -0.12 -5.79 8.31
C HIS A 19 -0.07 -4.71 7.22
N PHE A 20 1.13 -4.34 6.81
CA PHE A 20 1.37 -3.30 5.83
C PHE A 20 2.42 -3.72 4.81
N ALA A 21 2.39 -3.06 3.67
CA ALA A 21 3.50 -2.95 2.74
C ALA A 21 3.84 -1.47 2.55
N THR A 22 5.10 -1.16 2.36
CA THR A 22 5.57 0.21 2.16
C THR A 22 5.67 0.50 0.67
N VAL A 23 5.05 1.58 0.21
CA VAL A 23 5.25 2.09 -1.15
C VAL A 23 6.67 2.69 -1.20
N PRO A 24 7.55 2.30 -2.14
CA PRO A 24 8.91 2.81 -2.23
C PRO A 24 8.98 4.34 -2.26
N GLN A 25 10.10 4.91 -1.81
CA GLN A 25 10.27 6.36 -1.68
C GLN A 25 10.00 7.09 -3.00
N GLU A 26 10.64 6.67 -4.09
CA GLU A 26 10.50 7.28 -5.42
C GLU A 26 9.05 7.26 -5.90
N VAL A 27 8.38 6.11 -5.78
CA VAL A 27 6.96 5.96 -6.13
C VAL A 27 6.08 6.83 -5.23
N SER A 28 6.38 6.91 -3.94
CA SER A 28 5.63 7.74 -2.99
C SER A 28 5.74 9.24 -3.31
N GLU A 29 6.93 9.70 -3.67
CA GLU A 29 7.18 11.09 -4.08
C GLU A 29 6.42 11.42 -5.36
N GLU A 30 6.49 10.56 -6.37
CA GLU A 30 5.76 10.73 -7.62
C GLU A 30 4.25 10.77 -7.38
N ILE A 31 3.71 9.83 -6.61
CA ILE A 31 2.28 9.81 -6.24
C ILE A 31 1.90 11.10 -5.51
N LYS A 32 2.72 11.56 -4.56
CA LYS A 32 2.44 12.79 -3.81
C LYS A 32 2.44 14.02 -4.72
N ASN A 33 3.40 14.12 -5.64
CA ASN A 33 3.52 15.25 -6.56
C ASN A 33 2.37 15.27 -7.57
N MET A 34 2.02 14.11 -8.15
CA MET A 34 1.03 14.00 -9.21
C MET A 34 -0.41 13.93 -8.68
N HIS A 35 -0.63 13.20 -7.58
CA HIS A 35 -1.95 12.81 -7.08
C HIS A 35 -2.25 13.29 -5.66
N GLY A 36 -1.34 14.03 -5.01
CA GLY A 36 -1.57 14.53 -3.64
C GLY A 36 -2.82 15.40 -3.49
N HIS A 37 -3.23 16.09 -4.55
CA HIS A 37 -4.47 16.89 -4.61
C HIS A 37 -5.75 16.03 -4.51
N MET A 38 -5.65 14.71 -4.77
CA MET A 38 -6.75 13.75 -4.65
C MET A 38 -6.92 13.20 -3.22
N SER A 39 -6.03 13.57 -2.30
CA SER A 39 -6.03 13.05 -0.93
C SER A 39 -7.32 13.40 -0.18
N ARG A 40 -7.79 12.46 0.65
CA ARG A 40 -9.01 12.60 1.48
C ARG A 40 -8.80 12.00 2.86
N GLY A 41 -9.60 12.46 3.84
CA GLY A 41 -9.52 11.98 5.21
C GLY A 41 -8.10 12.15 5.77
N PHE A 42 -7.51 11.09 6.31
CA PHE A 42 -6.16 11.02 6.88
C PHE A 42 -5.01 11.23 5.87
N GLY A 43 -5.16 12.11 4.88
CA GLY A 43 -4.21 12.29 3.77
C GLY A 43 -4.17 11.09 2.81
N SER A 44 -5.17 10.21 2.87
CA SER A 44 -5.18 8.95 2.13
C SER A 44 -5.53 9.13 0.66
N ILE A 45 -4.95 8.30 -0.21
CA ILE A 45 -5.26 8.26 -1.64
C ILE A 45 -5.89 6.91 -1.96
N ARG A 46 -7.04 6.92 -2.65
CA ARG A 46 -7.70 5.68 -3.08
C ARG A 46 -6.92 5.03 -4.21
N VAL A 47 -6.81 3.71 -4.14
CA VAL A 47 -6.07 2.89 -5.09
C VAL A 47 -6.83 1.59 -5.36
N THR A 48 -6.60 1.03 -6.54
CA THR A 48 -6.84 -0.40 -6.81
C THR A 48 -5.48 -1.09 -6.72
N VAL A 49 -5.39 -2.20 -5.99
CA VAL A 49 -4.14 -2.94 -5.82
C VAL A 49 -4.34 -4.38 -6.27
N THR A 50 -3.31 -4.92 -6.91
CA THR A 50 -3.22 -6.35 -7.24
C THR A 50 -1.94 -6.93 -6.66
N ILE A 51 -2.06 -8.03 -5.93
CA ILE A 51 -0.96 -8.93 -5.55
C ILE A 51 -1.33 -10.31 -6.08
N GLY A 52 -0.42 -10.97 -6.79
CA GLY A 52 -0.69 -12.28 -7.39
C GLY A 52 -1.93 -12.23 -8.28
N VAL A 53 -2.98 -12.95 -7.88
CA VAL A 53 -4.27 -13.00 -8.60
C VAL A 53 -5.39 -12.20 -7.93
N THR A 54 -5.14 -11.66 -6.73
CA THR A 54 -6.12 -10.92 -5.94
C THR A 54 -6.03 -9.43 -6.21
N THR A 55 -7.13 -8.85 -6.72
CA THR A 55 -7.30 -7.42 -6.93
C THR A 55 -8.37 -6.86 -6.00
N TRP A 56 -8.09 -5.73 -5.34
CA TRP A 56 -9.06 -5.07 -4.47
C TRP A 56 -8.89 -3.55 -4.42
N GLN A 57 -9.95 -2.85 -4.05
CA GLN A 57 -9.92 -1.41 -3.78
C GLN A 57 -9.59 -1.13 -2.31
N THR A 58 -8.71 -0.15 -2.08
CA THR A 58 -8.30 0.30 -0.75
C THR A 58 -7.77 1.74 -0.83
N SER A 59 -7.07 2.19 0.21
CA SER A 59 -6.30 3.43 0.19
C SER A 59 -4.88 3.20 0.67
N ILE A 60 -3.95 4.01 0.18
CA ILE A 60 -2.63 4.20 0.79
C ILE A 60 -2.65 5.42 1.72
N PHE A 61 -1.86 5.37 2.79
CA PHE A 61 -1.84 6.37 3.85
C PHE A 61 -0.46 6.97 4.04
N PRO A 62 -0.30 8.29 4.15
CA PRO A 62 1.01 8.90 4.33
C PRO A 62 1.55 8.56 5.71
N ASP A 63 2.78 8.04 5.78
CA ASP A 63 3.54 7.92 7.02
C ASP A 63 4.52 9.09 7.14
N LYS A 64 4.34 9.88 8.21
CA LYS A 64 5.21 11.03 8.49
C LYS A 64 6.62 10.59 8.91
N LYS A 65 6.77 9.38 9.46
CA LYS A 65 8.05 8.89 9.96
C LYS A 65 8.97 8.47 8.82
N SER A 66 8.48 7.68 7.87
CA SER A 66 9.24 7.27 6.69
C SER A 66 9.24 8.31 5.56
N GLY A 67 8.23 9.18 5.50
CA GLY A 67 8.01 10.06 4.34
C GLY A 67 7.40 9.34 3.13
N THR A 68 6.94 8.09 3.30
CA THR A 68 6.35 7.26 2.25
C THR A 68 4.85 7.07 2.44
N TYR A 69 4.21 6.37 1.51
CA TYR A 69 2.88 5.83 1.73
C TYR A 69 2.91 4.39 2.24
N LEU A 70 1.98 4.05 3.13
CA LEU A 70 1.74 2.71 3.64
C LEU A 70 0.47 2.14 3.03
N LEU A 71 0.55 0.89 2.58
CA LEU A 71 -0.58 0.11 2.09
C LEU A 71 -1.01 -0.91 3.15
N PRO A 72 -2.20 -0.78 3.76
CA PRO A 72 -2.73 -1.81 4.64
C PRO A 72 -3.10 -3.07 3.86
N LEU A 73 -2.62 -4.22 4.34
CA LEU A 73 -2.91 -5.54 3.78
C LEU A 73 -4.01 -6.22 4.60
N LYS A 74 -5.21 -6.31 4.02
CA LYS A 74 -6.38 -6.93 4.65
C LYS A 74 -6.08 -8.40 4.96
N ALA A 75 -6.59 -8.89 6.09
CA ALA A 75 -6.43 -10.29 6.50
C ALA A 75 -6.93 -11.28 5.44
N GLU A 76 -8.04 -10.98 4.77
CA GLU A 76 -8.60 -11.80 3.70
C GLU A 76 -7.65 -11.91 2.49
N VAL A 77 -7.08 -10.78 2.04
CA VAL A 77 -6.12 -10.75 0.94
C VAL A 77 -4.87 -11.56 1.29
N ARG A 78 -4.32 -11.35 2.49
CA ARG A 78 -3.16 -12.13 2.95
C ARG A 78 -3.45 -13.63 3.00
N LYS A 79 -4.65 -14.02 3.43
CA LYS A 79 -5.06 -15.43 3.47
C LYS A 79 -5.19 -16.02 2.06
N LEU A 80 -5.75 -15.28 1.10
CA LEU A 80 -5.91 -15.74 -0.28
C LEU A 80 -4.58 -15.91 -1.00
N GLU A 81 -3.64 -15.00 -0.80
CA GLU A 81 -2.32 -15.00 -1.44
C GLU A 81 -1.23 -15.69 -0.62
N GLY A 82 -1.56 -16.22 0.57
CA GLY A 82 -0.62 -16.94 1.43
C GLY A 82 0.46 -16.06 2.09
N LEU A 83 0.20 -14.77 2.29
CA LEU A 83 1.18 -13.77 2.74
C LEU A 83 1.39 -13.77 4.25
N SER A 84 2.67 -13.75 4.65
CA SER A 84 3.18 -13.69 6.01
C SER A 84 4.11 -12.49 6.20
N VAL A 85 4.43 -12.16 7.46
CA VAL A 85 5.42 -11.11 7.77
C VAL A 85 6.79 -11.56 7.29
N GLY A 86 7.51 -10.67 6.61
CA GLY A 86 8.82 -10.91 5.99
C GLY A 86 8.75 -11.40 4.55
N ASP A 87 7.56 -11.61 3.99
CA ASP A 87 7.43 -12.00 2.59
C ASP A 87 7.66 -10.79 1.67
N ASP A 88 8.46 -10.97 0.63
CA ASP A 88 8.58 -10.04 -0.49
C ASP A 88 7.41 -10.23 -1.46
N ILE A 89 6.69 -9.15 -1.74
CA ILE A 89 5.53 -9.13 -2.63
C ILE A 89 5.72 -8.15 -3.78
N THR A 90 5.34 -8.54 -4.98
CA THR A 90 5.17 -7.60 -6.10
C THR A 90 3.75 -7.03 -6.11
N LEU A 91 3.66 -5.71 -6.02
CA LEU A 91 2.42 -4.95 -6.04
C LEU A 91 2.22 -4.29 -7.40
N ASN A 92 1.02 -4.39 -7.95
CA ASN A 92 0.54 -3.44 -8.97
C ASN A 92 -0.45 -2.49 -8.30
N LEU A 93 -0.13 -1.20 -8.27
CA LEU A 93 -0.93 -0.16 -7.66
C LEU A 93 -1.45 0.78 -8.76
N GLU A 94 -2.77 0.96 -8.80
CA GLU A 94 -3.44 1.82 -9.75
C GLU A 94 -4.14 2.96 -9.00
N ILE A 95 -3.85 4.19 -9.42
CA ILE A 95 -4.60 5.38 -9.00
C ILE A 95 -5.67 5.65 -10.06
N PRO A 96 -6.97 5.52 -9.72
CA PRO A 96 -8.06 5.86 -10.63
C PRO A 96 -8.02 7.35 -10.97
N LEU A 97 -8.34 7.69 -12.21
CA LEU A 97 -8.42 9.06 -12.71
C LEU A 97 -9.56 9.85 -12.06
#